data_AF-A0A5J4PRP0-F1
#
_entry.id   AF-A0A5J4PRP0-F1
#
_cell.length_a   1.000
_cell.length_b   1.000
_cell.length_c   1.000
_cell.angle_alpha   90.00
_cell.angle_beta   90.00
_cell.angle_gamma   90.00
#
_symmetry.space_group_name_H-M   'P 1'
#
loop_
_entity.id
_entity.type
_entity.pdbx_description
1 polymer ?
#
loop_
_entity_poly.entity_id
_entity_poly.type
_entity_poly.pdbx_seq_one_letter_code
_entity_poly.pdbx_strand_id
1 'polypeptide(L)'
;LAVFICLFRMLNNQSVIDAIYIIASYTYGPLLGMFAFGLFTRRKANDTYTPYIAVASPLICFAVDWVVSACTGYKFGYELLILNGAFTFAGLWVKSS
;
A
#
# COMPACT_ATOMS: atom_id res chain seq x y z
N LEU A 1 18.64 3.85 -23.05
CA LEU A 1 17.44 3.00 -23.31
C LEU A 1 17.79 1.52 -23.46
N ALA A 2 18.58 1.10 -24.46
CA ALA A 2 18.96 -0.32 -24.63
C ALA A 2 19.76 -0.92 -23.45
N VAL A 3 20.68 -0.15 -22.85
CA VAL A 3 21.42 -0.55 -21.63
C VAL A 3 20.47 -0.71 -20.44
N PHE A 4 19.45 0.14 -20.34
CA PHE A 4 18.42 0.07 -19.29
C PHE A 4 17.59 -1.21 -19.44
N ILE A 5 17.23 -1.57 -20.68
CA ILE A 5 16.48 -2.79 -21.00
C ILE A 5 17.34 -4.05 -20.74
N CYS A 6 18.63 -4.05 -21.09
CA CYS A 6 19.54 -5.16 -20.79
C CYS A 6 19.82 -5.32 -19.29
N LEU A 7 19.97 -4.21 -18.55
CA LEU A 7 20.15 -4.22 -17.10
C LEU A 7 18.88 -4.73 -16.39
N PHE A 8 17.68 -4.29 -16.81
CA PHE A 8 16.40 -4.82 -16.33
C PHE A 8 16.23 -6.31 -16.65
N ARG A 9 16.74 -6.77 -17.80
CA ARG A 9 16.67 -8.17 -18.23
C ARG A 9 17.68 -9.08 -17.52
N MET A 10 18.81 -8.57 -17.04
CA MET A 10 19.74 -9.32 -16.19
C MET A 10 19.34 -9.31 -14.71
N LEU A 11 18.68 -8.23 -14.25
CA LEU A 11 18.02 -8.16 -12.94
C LEU A 11 16.68 -8.92 -12.89
N ASN A 12 16.30 -9.56 -14.00
CA ASN A 12 15.12 -10.42 -14.17
C ASN A 12 15.26 -11.76 -13.42
N ASN A 13 15.49 -11.69 -12.12
CA ASN A 13 14.90 -12.64 -11.20
C ASN A 13 13.81 -11.85 -10.48
N GLN A 14 12.58 -12.33 -10.56
CA GLN A 14 11.33 -11.68 -10.14
C GLN A 14 11.40 -10.90 -8.80
N SER A 15 12.33 -11.24 -7.92
CA SER A 15 12.63 -10.61 -6.63
C SER A 15 12.93 -9.10 -6.65
N VAL A 16 13.63 -8.54 -7.64
CA VAL A 16 13.95 -7.08 -7.62
C VAL A 16 12.72 -6.24 -7.90
N ILE A 17 11.97 -6.66 -8.93
CA ILE A 17 10.72 -6.01 -9.33
C ILE A 17 9.71 -6.13 -8.18
N ASP A 18 9.60 -7.31 -7.58
CA ASP A 18 8.75 -7.56 -6.39
C ASP A 18 9.16 -6.68 -5.20
N ALA A 19 10.45 -6.56 -4.89
CA ALA A 19 10.94 -5.70 -3.81
C ALA A 19 10.63 -4.21 -4.04
N ILE A 20 10.83 -3.71 -5.26
CA ILE A 20 10.47 -2.33 -5.63
C ILE A 20 8.96 -2.13 -5.48
N TYR A 21 8.15 -3.10 -5.93
CA TYR A 21 6.70 -3.03 -5.80
C TYR A 21 6.23 -3.09 -4.36
N ILE A 22 6.86 -3.88 -3.49
CA ILE A 22 6.56 -3.93 -2.06
C ILE A 22 6.84 -2.56 -1.43
N ILE A 23 8.00 -1.96 -1.71
CA ILE A 23 8.36 -0.63 -1.19
C ILE A 23 7.39 0.44 -1.70
N ALA A 24 7.06 0.39 -3.00
CA ALA A 24 6.07 1.25 -3.62
C ALA A 24 4.68 1.05 -2.98
N SER A 25 4.30 -0.18 -2.63
CA SER A 25 3.03 -0.50 -1.99
C SER A 25 2.92 0.10 -0.59
N TYR A 26 3.99 0.03 0.20
CA TYR A 26 4.01 0.60 1.54
C TYR A 26 3.98 2.14 1.55
N THR A 27 4.60 2.77 0.56
CA THR A 27 4.71 4.24 0.49
C THR A 27 3.55 4.88 -0.27
N TYR A 28 3.18 4.33 -1.43
CA TYR A 28 2.09 4.85 -2.26
C TYR A 28 0.71 4.33 -1.83
N GLY A 29 0.62 3.24 -1.06
CA GLY A 29 -0.67 2.72 -0.56
C GLY A 29 -1.44 3.76 0.26
N PRO A 30 -0.85 4.34 1.32
CA PRO A 30 -1.51 5.39 2.10
C PRO A 30 -1.82 6.65 1.29
N LEU A 31 -0.92 7.03 0.37
CA LEU A 31 -1.14 8.18 -0.54
C LEU A 31 -2.35 7.94 -1.46
N LEU A 32 -2.46 6.73 -2.03
CA LEU A 32 -3.59 6.34 -2.86
C LEU A 32 -4.90 6.35 -2.07
N GLY A 33 -4.89 5.86 -0.82
CA GLY A 33 -6.05 5.86 0.06
C GLY A 33 -6.52 7.27 0.46
N MET A 34 -5.58 8.16 0.79
CA MET A 34 -5.87 9.57 1.07
C MET A 34 -6.41 10.30 -0.16
N PHE A 35 -5.83 10.05 -1.34
CA PHE A 35 -6.26 10.64 -2.60
C PHE A 35 -7.66 10.16 -3.00
N ALA A 36 -7.92 8.85 -2.91
CA ALA A 36 -9.23 8.27 -3.14
C ALA A 36 -10.27 8.84 -2.17
N PHE A 37 -9.89 9.03 -0.89
CA PHE A 37 -10.77 9.65 0.10
C PHE A 37 -11.17 11.08 -0.30
N GLY A 38 -10.21 11.91 -0.72
CA GLY A 38 -10.51 13.27 -1.19
C GLY A 38 -11.32 13.33 -2.50
N LEU A 39 -11.21 12.31 -3.35
CA LEU A 39 -11.98 12.20 -4.60
C LEU A 39 -13.43 11.76 -4.36
N PHE A 40 -13.63 10.73 -3.53
CA PHE A 40 -14.95 10.15 -3.28
C PHE A 40 -15.71 10.83 -2.14
N THR A 41 -15.03 11.52 -1.23
CA THR A 41 -15.64 12.16 -0.05
C THR A 41 -15.39 13.68 -0.05
N ARG A 42 -16.46 14.46 0.13
CA ARG A 42 -16.42 15.94 0.28
C ARG A 42 -16.01 16.40 1.69
N ARG A 43 -15.78 15.48 2.63
CA ARG A 43 -15.42 15.79 4.02
C ARG A 43 -13.93 16.14 4.11
N LYS A 44 -13.59 17.15 4.91
CA LYS A 44 -12.19 17.44 5.23
C LYS A 44 -11.64 16.30 6.07
N ALA A 45 -10.59 15.64 5.58
CA ALA A 45 -9.78 14.77 6.41
C ALA A 45 -9.24 15.61 7.57
N ASN A 46 -9.51 15.18 8.81
CA ASN A 46 -9.04 15.91 9.98
C ASN A 46 -7.53 15.74 10.07
N ASP A 47 -6.77 16.80 9.75
CA ASP A 47 -5.30 16.82 9.65
C ASP A 47 -4.60 16.21 10.87
N THR A 48 -5.24 16.24 12.04
CA THR A 48 -4.68 15.68 13.27
C THR A 48 -4.67 14.15 13.26
N TYR A 49 -5.66 13.49 12.65
CA TYR A 49 -5.81 12.02 12.67
C TYR A 49 -5.33 11.34 11.40
N THR A 50 -5.25 12.07 10.28
CA THR A 50 -4.74 11.58 8.99
C THR A 50 -3.38 10.88 9.08
N PRO A 51 -2.33 11.45 9.72
CA PRO A 51 -1.02 10.79 9.79
C PRO A 51 -1.05 9.51 10.64
N TYR A 52 -1.85 9.47 11.71
CA TYR A 52 -2.00 8.26 12.52
C TYR A 52 -2.62 7.11 11.72
N ILE A 53 -3.62 7.40 10.89
CA ILE A 53 -4.30 6.40 10.04
C ILE A 53 -3.36 5.95 8.91
N ALA A 54 -2.56 6.86 8.36
CA ALA A 54 -1.57 6.55 7.33
C ALA A 54 -0.43 5.65 7.82
N VAL A 55 -0.06 5.72 9.11
CA VAL A 55 0.91 4.81 9.73
C VAL A 55 0.24 3.52 10.24
N ALA A 56 -0.99 3.60 10.72
CA ALA A 56 -1.74 2.43 11.17
C ALA A 56 -2.10 1.47 10.01
N SER A 57 -2.38 2.00 8.83
CA SER A 57 -2.74 1.18 7.65
C SER A 57 -1.65 0.18 7.22
N PRO A 58 -0.36 0.57 7.06
CA PRO A 58 0.70 -0.39 6.79
C PRO A 58 0.93 -1.36 7.94
N LEU A 59 0.74 -0.97 9.20
CA LEU A 59 0.80 -1.89 10.34
C LEU A 59 -0.30 -2.96 10.27
N ILE A 60 -1.54 -2.55 9.99
CA ILE A 60 -2.67 -3.47 9.82
C ILE A 60 -2.44 -4.38 8.61
N CYS A 61 -1.98 -3.81 7.49
CA CYS A 61 -1.71 -4.56 6.27
C CYS A 61 -0.57 -5.58 6.48
N PHE A 62 0.46 -5.23 7.25
CA PHE A 62 1.53 -6.15 7.64
C PHE A 62 1.02 -7.28 8.54
N ALA A 63 0.14 -6.98 9.51
CA ALA A 63 -0.47 -8.01 10.34
C ALA A 63 -1.34 -8.97 9.51
N VAL A 64 -2.10 -8.45 8.54
CA VAL A 64 -2.91 -9.26 7.62
C VAL A 64 -2.02 -10.12 6.72
N ASP A 65 -0.95 -9.56 6.15
CA ASP A 65 0.03 -10.32 5.36
C ASP A 65 0.64 -11.45 6.19
N TRP A 66 1.05 -11.19 7.44
CA TRP A 66 1.62 -12.20 8.32
C TRP A 66 0.64 -13.35 8.62
N VAL A 67 -0.63 -13.03 8.92
CA VAL A 67 -1.67 -14.03 9.18
C VAL A 67 -1.99 -14.85 7.93
N VAL A 68 -2.10 -14.21 6.77
CA VAL A 68 -2.40 -14.90 5.50
C VAL A 68 -1.22 -15.73 5.02
N SER A 69 0.02 -15.26 5.22
CA SER A 69 1.21 -16.04 4.94
C SER A 69 1.29 -17.27 5.85
N ALA A 70 0.92 -17.13 7.13
CA ALA A 70 0.88 -18.25 8.07
C ALA A 70 -0.24 -19.26 7.77
N CYS A 71 -1.42 -18.81 7.35
CA CYS A 71 -2.57 -19.69 7.07
C CYS A 71 -2.52 -20.31 5.66
N THR A 72 -2.05 -19.58 4.66
CA THR A 72 -2.20 -19.93 3.24
C THR A 72 -0.87 -20.07 2.50
N GLY A 73 0.24 -19.65 3.10
CA GLY A 73 1.57 -19.64 2.46
C GLY A 73 1.71 -18.61 1.32
N TYR A 74 0.71 -17.75 1.13
CA TYR A 74 0.69 -16.74 0.07
C TYR A 74 1.39 -15.46 0.56
N LYS A 75 2.26 -14.89 -0.28
CA LYS A 75 2.90 -13.59 -0.01
C LYS A 75 2.21 -12.53 -0.84
N PHE A 76 1.69 -11.49 -0.19
CA PHE A 76 1.11 -10.37 -0.91
C PHE A 76 2.21 -9.46 -1.47
N GLY A 77 2.32 -9.42 -2.80
CA GLY A 77 3.21 -8.48 -3.51
C GLY A 77 2.47 -7.22 -3.94
N TYR A 78 1.74 -7.31 -5.05
CA TYR A 78 1.04 -6.17 -5.67
C TYR A 78 -0.28 -5.79 -5.00
N GLU A 79 -0.97 -6.79 -4.43
CA GLU A 79 -2.28 -6.60 -3.79
C GLU A 79 -2.16 -5.75 -2.53
N LEU A 80 -0.97 -5.76 -1.91
CA LEU A 80 -0.65 -5.00 -0.72
C LEU A 80 -0.88 -3.49 -0.92
N LEU A 81 -0.59 -2.95 -2.11
CA LEU A 81 -0.86 -1.55 -2.47
C LEU A 81 -2.34 -1.21 -2.34
N ILE A 82 -3.18 -2.03 -2.98
CA ILE A 82 -4.64 -1.83 -3.05
C ILE A 82 -5.26 -2.06 -1.66
N LEU A 83 -4.81 -3.08 -0.95
CA LEU A 83 -5.27 -3.39 0.42
C LEU A 83 -4.94 -2.25 1.38
N ASN A 84 -3.72 -1.73 1.35
CA ASN A 84 -3.28 -0.63 2.21
C ASN A 84 -4.01 0.68 1.88
N GLY A 85 -4.22 0.97 0.60
CA GLY A 85 -5.06 2.09 0.16
C GLY A 85 -6.51 1.96 0.63
N ALA A 86 -7.09 0.76 0.56
CA ALA A 86 -8.45 0.49 1.04
C ALA A 86 -8.57 0.65 2.56
N PHE A 87 -7.60 0.15 3.34
CA PHE A 87 -7.57 0.35 4.79
C PHE A 87 -7.42 1.82 5.17
N THR A 88 -6.57 2.56 4.47
CA THR A 88 -6.40 4.01 4.71
C THR A 88 -7.69 4.77 4.43
N PHE A 89 -8.35 4.45 3.30
CA PHE A 89 -9.65 5.01 2.94
C PHE A 89 -10.73 4.68 3.98
N ALA A 90 -10.83 3.42 4.40
CA ALA A 90 -11.80 2.98 5.40
C ALA A 90 -11.55 3.63 6.77
N GLY A 91 -10.29 3.74 7.20
CA GLY A 91 -9.91 4.40 8.45
C GLY A 91 -10.26 5.89 8.45
N LEU A 92 -9.99 6.59 7.35
CA LEU A 92 -10.39 7.98 7.17
C LEU A 92 -11.91 8.13 7.15
N TRP A 93 -12.63 7.23 6.47
CA TRP A 93 -14.08 7.26 6.40
C TRP A 93 -14.74 7.09 7.77
N VAL A 94 -14.28 6.15 8.59
CA VAL A 94 -14.81 5.92 9.95
C VAL A 94 -14.56 7.12 10.87
N LYS A 95 -13.42 7.80 10.71
CA LYS A 95 -13.07 8.97 11.54
C LYS A 95 -13.60 10.29 11.02
N SER A 96 -13.92 10.37 9.74
CA SER A 96 -14.46 11.58 9.14
C SER A 96 -15.94 11.69 9.48
N SER A 97 -16.24 12.46 10.52
CA SER A 97 -17.60 12.93 10.81
C SER A 97 -17.95 14.17 10.00
#